data_AF-A0A6V8EN61-F1
#
_entry.id   AF-A0A6V8EN61-F1
#
_cell.length_a   1.000
_cell.length_b   1.000
_cell.length_c   1.000
_cell.angle_alpha   90.00
_cell.angle_beta   90.00
_cell.angle_gamma   90.00
#
_symmetry.space_group_name_H-M   'P 1'
#
loop_
_entity.id
_entity.type
_entity.pdbx_description
1 polymer ?
#
loop_
_entity_poly.entity_id
_entity_poly.type
_entity_poly.pdbx_seq_one_letter_code
_entity_poly.pdbx_strand_id
1 'polypeptide(L)'
;EPEPEPELLPTRKIPPPPLLPPIPPRDEVLAPMPPPPTPLPPLISADQILSSLPIVEPNYWPWPQQQKWSDRDVALQVKAAMEAAKSKDTAQATVLLDEVGPHLGNRSKLIYPIGALLQRIGRPQSVDKMLENASEIIPSDNNLIVAKKKLRP
;
A
#
# COMPACT_ATOMS: atom_id res chain seq x y z
N GLU A 1 -2.42 34.46 -28.61
CA GLU A 1 -2.31 33.92 -27.25
C GLU A 1 -1.12 32.97 -27.23
N PRO A 2 0.03 33.39 -26.65
CA PRO A 2 1.14 32.49 -26.38
C PRO A 2 1.42 32.33 -24.88
N GLU A 3 1.80 31.10 -24.56
CA GLU A 3 2.15 30.46 -23.29
C GLU A 3 3.37 31.08 -22.58
N PRO A 4 3.42 31.13 -21.23
CA PRO A 4 4.64 31.49 -20.51
C PRO A 4 5.47 30.25 -20.14
N GLU A 5 6.68 30.16 -20.71
CA GLU A 5 7.81 29.31 -20.27
C GLU A 5 8.57 29.98 -19.10
N PRO A 6 9.34 29.23 -18.28
CA PRO A 6 9.72 29.60 -16.91
C PRO A 6 10.93 30.54 -16.81
N GLU A 7 10.92 31.38 -15.76
CA GLU A 7 11.96 32.36 -15.42
C GLU A 7 13.30 31.70 -15.05
N LEU A 8 14.36 32.03 -15.79
CA LEU A 8 15.75 31.71 -15.50
C LEU A 8 16.32 32.68 -14.44
N LEU A 9 16.83 32.14 -13.33
CA LEU A 9 17.45 32.91 -12.24
C LEU A 9 18.81 33.52 -12.63
N PRO A 10 19.19 34.69 -12.06
CA PRO A 10 20.37 35.45 -12.49
C PRO A 10 21.71 34.87 -12.01
N THR A 11 22.73 34.99 -12.86
CA THR A 11 24.12 34.56 -12.66
C THR A 11 24.85 35.40 -11.60
N ARG A 12 25.27 34.78 -10.49
CA ARG A 12 26.08 35.43 -9.46
C ARG A 12 27.58 35.25 -9.78
N LYS A 13 28.27 36.36 -10.07
CA LYS A 13 29.74 36.39 -10.28
C LYS A 13 30.46 36.18 -8.93
N ILE A 14 31.40 35.22 -8.88
CA ILE A 14 32.21 34.88 -7.70
C ILE A 14 33.62 35.46 -7.90
N PRO A 15 34.22 36.18 -6.91
CA PRO A 15 35.59 36.68 -7.01
C PRO A 15 36.62 35.56 -6.75
N PRO A 16 37.86 35.68 -7.28
CA PRO A 16 38.86 34.62 -7.20
C PRO A 16 39.48 34.50 -5.80
N PRO A 17 39.94 33.29 -5.40
CA PRO A 17 40.54 33.03 -4.10
C PRO A 17 42.00 33.48 -4.03
N PRO A 18 42.55 33.69 -2.82
CA PRO A 18 43.92 34.16 -2.63
C PRO A 18 44.95 33.04 -2.86
N LEU A 19 46.15 33.41 -3.35
CA LEU A 19 47.28 32.53 -3.60
C LEU A 19 47.97 32.08 -2.30
N LEU A 20 48.17 30.77 -2.14
CA LEU A 20 48.89 30.15 -1.02
C LEU A 20 50.41 30.10 -1.27
N PRO A 21 51.25 30.08 -0.21
CA PRO A 21 52.71 30.02 -0.32
C PRO A 21 53.23 28.61 -0.69
N PRO A 22 54.48 28.47 -1.21
CA PRO A 22 55.01 27.20 -1.68
C PRO A 22 55.50 26.29 -0.54
N ILE A 23 55.25 24.99 -0.68
CA ILE A 23 55.60 23.90 0.25
C ILE A 23 57.04 23.41 -0.03
N PRO A 24 57.88 23.14 0.99
CA PRO A 24 59.24 22.62 0.78
C PRO A 24 59.27 21.15 0.33
N PRO A 25 60.35 20.68 -0.32
CA PRO A 25 60.42 19.36 -0.93
C PRO A 25 60.53 18.25 0.11
N ARG A 26 59.80 17.16 -0.14
CA ARG A 26 59.78 15.91 0.62
C ARG A 26 61.09 15.16 0.44
N ASP A 27 61.66 14.72 1.56
CA ASP A 27 62.64 13.65 1.58
C ASP A 27 62.20 12.55 2.56
N GLU A 28 62.71 11.36 2.30
CA GLU A 28 62.70 10.15 3.15
C GLU A 28 61.54 9.14 3.04
N VAL A 29 61.90 8.10 2.28
CA VAL A 29 61.44 6.71 2.18
C VAL A 29 60.93 6.09 3.49
N LEU A 30 59.74 5.48 3.44
CA LEU A 30 59.31 4.41 4.35
C LEU A 30 58.54 3.34 3.53
N ALA A 31 58.91 2.08 3.76
CA ALA A 31 58.48 0.89 3.02
C ALA A 31 56.95 0.68 3.00
N PRO A 32 56.39 -0.04 2.00
CA PRO A 32 54.95 -0.27 1.92
C PRO A 32 54.48 -1.23 3.02
N MET A 33 53.65 -0.74 3.95
CA MET A 33 52.83 -1.61 4.80
C MET A 33 51.73 -2.27 3.95
N PRO A 34 51.36 -3.53 4.21
CA PRO A 34 50.17 -4.12 3.61
C PRO A 34 48.92 -3.37 4.09
N PRO A 35 47.90 -3.16 3.22
CA PRO A 35 46.66 -2.53 3.63
C PRO A 35 45.91 -3.41 4.64
N PRO A 36 45.18 -2.81 5.60
CA PRO A 36 44.31 -3.57 6.50
C PRO A 36 43.20 -4.28 5.70
N PRO A 37 42.74 -5.46 6.13
CA PRO A 37 41.65 -6.16 5.46
C PRO A 37 40.35 -5.36 5.59
N THR A 38 39.73 -5.06 4.45
CA THR A 38 38.42 -4.40 4.36
C THR A 38 37.35 -5.26 5.04
N PRO A 39 36.49 -4.71 5.92
CA PRO A 39 35.38 -5.46 6.49
C PRO A 39 34.40 -5.87 5.37
N LEU A 40 34.16 -7.18 5.25
CA LEU A 40 33.14 -7.72 4.36
C LEU A 40 31.75 -7.23 4.81
N PRO A 41 30.86 -6.84 3.89
CA PRO A 41 29.48 -6.52 4.25
C PRO A 41 28.83 -7.75 4.92
N PRO A 42 27.93 -7.55 5.90
CA PRO A 42 27.26 -8.66 6.55
C PRO A 42 26.52 -9.48 5.50
N LEU A 43 26.85 -10.77 5.42
CA LEU A 43 26.20 -11.73 4.55
C LEU A 43 24.80 -11.98 5.15
N ILE A 44 23.81 -11.24 4.66
CA ILE A 44 22.41 -11.45 5.03
C ILE A 44 22.04 -12.85 4.50
N SER A 45 21.81 -13.78 5.43
CA SER A 45 21.45 -15.16 5.08
C SER A 45 20.11 -15.18 4.34
N ALA A 46 19.98 -16.01 3.30
CA ALA A 46 18.77 -16.10 2.48
C ALA A 46 17.51 -16.43 3.31
N ASP A 47 17.67 -17.16 4.42
CA ASP A 47 16.61 -17.43 5.41
C ASP A 47 16.03 -16.16 6.05
N GLN A 48 16.85 -15.11 6.24
CA GLN A 48 16.40 -13.84 6.81
C GLN A 48 15.55 -13.05 5.81
N ILE A 49 15.83 -13.20 4.50
CA ILE A 49 15.04 -12.60 3.43
C ILE A 49 13.69 -13.33 3.29
N LEU A 50 13.71 -14.68 3.36
CA LEU A 50 12.49 -15.50 3.25
C LEU A 50 11.52 -15.28 4.42
N SER A 51 12.03 -15.05 5.63
CA SER A 51 11.20 -14.75 6.82
C SER A 51 10.55 -13.35 6.80
N SER A 52 11.06 -12.44 5.97
CA SER A 52 10.49 -11.09 5.78
C SER A 52 9.47 -11.02 4.65
N LEU A 53 9.22 -12.14 3.94
CA LEU A 53 8.17 -12.21 2.95
C LEU A 53 6.82 -12.27 3.68
N PRO A 54 5.91 -11.31 3.47
CA PRO A 54 4.59 -11.42 4.05
C PRO A 54 3.94 -12.69 3.49
N ILE A 55 3.60 -13.62 4.38
CA ILE A 55 2.66 -14.70 4.06
C ILE A 55 1.39 -14.01 3.58
N VAL A 56 1.14 -14.06 2.28
CA VAL A 56 -0.07 -13.50 1.69
C VAL A 56 -1.20 -14.42 2.11
N GLU A 57 -1.85 -14.09 3.23
CA GLU A 57 -3.07 -14.77 3.63
C GLU A 57 -4.10 -14.62 2.52
N PRO A 58 -4.87 -15.68 2.21
CA PRO A 58 -5.87 -15.64 1.16
C PRO A 58 -6.92 -14.57 1.48
N ASN A 59 -6.93 -13.50 0.69
CA ASN A 59 -7.81 -12.35 0.85
C ASN A 59 -8.79 -12.25 -0.31
N TYR A 60 -10.07 -12.31 0.01
CA TYR A 60 -11.13 -12.13 -0.97
C TYR A 60 -11.62 -10.69 -1.09
N TRP A 61 -11.27 -9.80 -0.18
CA TRP A 61 -11.72 -8.41 -0.21
C TRP A 61 -10.90 -7.55 -1.19
N PRO A 62 -11.48 -6.47 -1.72
CA PRO A 62 -10.74 -5.54 -2.57
C PRO A 62 -9.75 -4.67 -1.79
N TRP A 63 -9.78 -4.72 -0.45
CA TRP A 63 -8.83 -4.02 0.43
C TRP A 63 -7.78 -4.98 0.99
N PRO A 64 -6.52 -4.52 1.14
CA PRO A 64 -5.51 -5.26 1.89
C PRO A 64 -5.98 -5.41 3.34
N GLN A 65 -6.00 -6.65 3.85
CA GLN A 65 -6.44 -6.91 5.20
C GLN A 65 -5.37 -6.51 6.21
N GLN A 66 -5.83 -5.96 7.33
CA GLN A 66 -5.01 -5.51 8.46
C GLN A 66 -5.55 -6.15 9.75
N GLN A 67 -5.48 -5.43 10.86
CA GLN A 67 -6.03 -5.85 12.14
C GLN A 67 -7.53 -6.12 12.02
N LYS A 68 -7.97 -7.35 12.28
CA LYS A 68 -9.40 -7.66 12.33
C LYS A 68 -10.10 -6.87 13.45
N TRP A 69 -11.24 -6.26 13.13
CA TRP A 69 -12.14 -5.68 14.13
C TRP A 69 -13.07 -6.73 14.71
N SER A 70 -13.71 -6.44 15.84
CA SER A 70 -14.74 -7.29 16.43
C SER A 70 -15.97 -7.36 15.52
N ASP A 71 -16.69 -8.48 15.53
CA ASP A 71 -17.91 -8.66 14.71
C ASP A 71 -18.97 -7.59 14.99
N ARG A 72 -19.07 -7.13 16.25
CA ARG A 72 -19.95 -6.03 16.64
C ARG A 72 -19.59 -4.72 15.95
N ASP A 73 -18.31 -4.36 15.95
CA ASP A 73 -17.83 -3.09 15.40
C ASP A 73 -17.96 -3.08 13.88
N VAL A 74 -17.59 -4.19 13.24
CA VAL A 74 -17.79 -4.38 11.79
C VAL A 74 -19.27 -4.29 11.44
N ALA A 75 -20.15 -4.98 12.16
CA ALA A 75 -21.59 -4.92 11.89
C ALA A 75 -22.16 -3.50 12.08
N LEU A 76 -21.70 -2.78 13.10
CA LEU A 76 -22.13 -1.39 13.35
C LEU A 76 -21.72 -0.48 12.19
N GLN A 77 -20.46 -0.56 11.77
CA GLN A 77 -19.89 0.27 10.70
C GLN A 77 -20.51 -0.05 9.34
N VAL A 78 -20.65 -1.33 9.00
CA VAL A 78 -21.31 -1.77 7.76
C VAL A 78 -22.77 -1.32 7.73
N LYS A 79 -23.48 -1.39 8.86
CA LYS A 79 -24.86 -0.89 8.94
C LYS A 79 -24.92 0.62 8.72
N ALA A 80 -24.02 1.38 9.34
CA ALA A 80 -23.93 2.83 9.13
C ALA A 80 -23.63 3.17 7.66
N ALA A 81 -22.69 2.46 7.03
CA ALA A 81 -22.36 2.66 5.62
C ALA A 81 -23.55 2.34 4.69
N MET A 82 -24.27 1.25 4.98
CA MET A 82 -25.49 0.87 4.27
C MET A 82 -26.62 1.90 4.41
N GLU A 83 -26.75 2.49 5.61
CA GLU A 83 -27.73 3.54 5.89
C GLU A 83 -27.38 4.82 5.14
N ALA A 84 -26.12 5.27 5.20
CA ALA A 84 -25.62 6.41 4.41
C ALA A 84 -25.87 6.21 2.91
N ALA A 85 -25.53 5.03 2.39
CA ALA A 85 -25.78 4.69 0.98
C ALA A 85 -27.27 4.67 0.63
N LYS A 86 -28.14 4.26 1.58
CA LYS A 86 -29.60 4.29 1.39
C LYS A 86 -30.13 5.72 1.36
N SER A 87 -29.55 6.61 2.16
CA SER A 87 -29.87 8.04 2.21
C SER A 87 -29.31 8.85 1.03
N LYS A 88 -28.72 8.18 0.03
CA LYS A 88 -28.00 8.80 -1.10
C LYS A 88 -26.75 9.58 -0.70
N ASP A 89 -26.25 9.36 0.51
CA ASP A 89 -24.97 9.89 0.97
C ASP A 89 -23.84 8.92 0.60
N THR A 90 -23.48 8.95 -0.68
CA THR A 90 -22.43 8.09 -1.24
C THR A 90 -21.05 8.41 -0.65
N ALA A 91 -20.80 9.68 -0.32
CA ALA A 91 -19.53 10.12 0.26
C ALA A 91 -19.33 9.47 1.63
N GLN A 92 -20.29 9.60 2.54
CA GLN A 92 -20.22 8.96 3.85
C GLN A 92 -20.18 7.43 3.76
N ALA A 93 -20.99 6.84 2.89
CA ALA A 93 -20.95 5.39 2.69
C ALA A 93 -19.57 4.90 2.24
N THR A 94 -18.89 5.67 1.40
CA THR A 94 -17.54 5.34 0.92
C THR A 94 -16.52 5.44 2.05
N VAL A 95 -16.55 6.50 2.85
CA VAL A 95 -15.65 6.67 3.99
C VAL A 95 -15.81 5.51 4.98
N LEU A 96 -17.04 5.26 5.42
CA LEU A 96 -17.34 4.19 6.39
C LEU A 96 -16.96 2.80 5.85
N LEU A 97 -17.12 2.58 4.55
CA LEU A 97 -16.73 1.34 3.89
C LEU A 97 -15.22 1.17 3.77
N ASP A 98 -14.52 2.22 3.34
CA ASP A 98 -13.05 2.18 3.19
C ASP A 98 -12.37 2.06 4.56
N GLU A 99 -12.99 2.55 5.64
CA GLU A 99 -12.55 2.31 7.02
C GLU A 99 -12.73 0.86 7.45
N VAL A 100 -13.90 0.25 7.22
CA VAL A 100 -14.15 -1.14 7.67
C VAL A 100 -13.47 -2.18 6.78
N GLY A 101 -13.22 -1.86 5.51
CA GLY A 101 -12.72 -2.77 4.48
C GLY A 101 -11.46 -3.57 4.88
N PRO A 102 -10.39 -2.91 5.39
CA PRO A 102 -9.19 -3.59 5.87
C PRO A 102 -9.40 -4.46 7.12
N HIS A 103 -10.52 -4.29 7.83
CA HIS A 103 -10.79 -4.92 9.12
C HIS A 103 -11.83 -6.05 9.06
N LEU A 104 -12.31 -6.38 7.85
CA LEU A 104 -13.35 -7.38 7.62
C LEU A 104 -12.92 -8.80 7.99
N GLY A 105 -11.63 -9.14 7.84
CA GLY A 105 -11.08 -10.47 8.11
C GLY A 105 -11.70 -11.54 7.21
N ASN A 106 -11.68 -12.82 7.60
CA ASN A 106 -12.16 -13.92 6.75
C ASN A 106 -13.67 -14.24 6.87
N ARG A 107 -14.50 -13.24 7.16
CA ARG A 107 -15.97 -13.34 7.27
C ARG A 107 -16.70 -13.44 5.91
N SER A 108 -16.98 -14.65 5.44
CA SER A 108 -17.75 -14.88 4.20
C SER A 108 -19.19 -14.34 4.23
N LYS A 109 -19.81 -14.26 5.41
CA LYS A 109 -21.17 -13.71 5.63
C LYS A 109 -21.32 -12.26 5.16
N LEU A 110 -20.22 -11.52 5.11
CA LEU A 110 -20.22 -10.10 4.73
C LEU A 110 -20.07 -9.89 3.21
N ILE A 111 -19.80 -10.93 2.42
CA ILE A 111 -19.56 -10.81 0.97
C ILE A 111 -20.76 -10.16 0.28
N TYR A 112 -21.98 -10.60 0.62
CA TYR A 112 -23.19 -10.00 0.08
C TYR A 112 -23.42 -8.53 0.48
N PRO A 113 -23.48 -8.17 1.79
CA PRO A 113 -23.74 -6.79 2.18
C PRO A 113 -22.63 -5.82 1.72
N ILE A 114 -21.36 -6.23 1.76
CA ILE A 114 -20.25 -5.41 1.25
C ILE A 114 -20.33 -5.27 -0.27
N GLY A 115 -20.60 -6.35 -1.00
CA GLY A 115 -20.79 -6.29 -2.44
C GLY A 115 -21.97 -5.39 -2.85
N ALA A 116 -23.10 -5.46 -2.14
CA ALA A 116 -24.26 -4.61 -2.38
C ALA A 116 -23.94 -3.13 -2.13
N LEU A 117 -23.17 -2.86 -1.07
CA LEU A 117 -22.72 -1.52 -0.73
C LEU A 117 -21.76 -0.96 -1.78
N LEU A 118 -20.77 -1.76 -2.21
CA LEU A 118 -19.84 -1.42 -3.30
C LEU A 118 -20.58 -1.05 -4.59
N GLN A 119 -21.63 -1.80 -4.96
CA GLN A 119 -22.45 -1.43 -6.11
C GLN A 119 -23.16 -0.09 -5.91
N ARG A 120 -23.73 0.15 -4.72
CA ARG A 120 -24.41 1.42 -4.41
C ARG A 120 -23.49 2.63 -4.47
N ILE A 121 -22.24 2.51 -4.03
CA ILE A 121 -21.28 3.61 -4.06
C ILE A 121 -20.56 3.76 -5.41
N GLY A 122 -20.97 2.99 -6.44
CA GLY A 122 -20.41 3.10 -7.77
C GLY A 122 -19.06 2.40 -7.96
N ARG A 123 -18.75 1.38 -7.15
CA ARG A 123 -17.53 0.54 -7.27
C ARG A 123 -17.85 -0.90 -7.71
N PRO A 124 -18.50 -1.13 -8.88
CA PRO A 124 -18.87 -2.47 -9.31
C PRO A 124 -17.67 -3.37 -9.62
N GLN A 125 -16.57 -2.81 -10.14
CA GLN A 125 -15.36 -3.58 -10.45
C GLN A 125 -14.73 -4.21 -9.20
N SER A 126 -14.81 -3.52 -8.06
CA SER A 126 -14.36 -4.06 -6.78
C SER A 126 -15.19 -5.26 -6.34
N VAL A 127 -16.48 -5.30 -6.71
CA VAL A 127 -17.36 -6.45 -6.45
C VAL A 127 -16.96 -7.64 -7.30
N ASP A 128 -16.70 -7.42 -8.59
CA ASP A 128 -16.31 -8.50 -9.50
C ASP A 128 -15.00 -9.15 -9.03
N LYS A 129 -13.98 -8.32 -8.73
CA LYS A 129 -12.69 -8.81 -8.19
C LYS A 129 -12.85 -9.52 -6.85
N MET A 130 -13.70 -9.00 -5.97
CA MET A 130 -13.99 -9.64 -4.68
C MET A 130 -14.64 -11.01 -4.86
N LEU A 131 -15.62 -11.13 -5.77
CA LEU A 131 -16.30 -12.39 -6.05
C LEU A 131 -15.37 -13.39 -6.73
N GLU A 132 -14.48 -12.94 -7.62
CA GLU A 132 -13.45 -13.77 -8.26
C GLU A 132 -12.50 -14.35 -7.21
N ASN A 133 -11.86 -13.51 -6.40
CA ASN A 133 -10.98 -13.96 -5.31
C ASN A 133 -11.71 -14.89 -4.33
N ALA A 134 -12.95 -14.56 -3.95
CA ALA A 134 -13.75 -15.42 -3.08
C ALA A 134 -14.03 -16.79 -3.73
N SER A 135 -14.16 -16.86 -5.05
CA SER A 135 -14.39 -18.12 -5.77
C SER A 135 -13.18 -19.04 -5.74
N GLU A 136 -11.98 -18.47 -5.72
CA GLU A 136 -10.75 -19.24 -5.62
C GLU A 136 -10.56 -19.78 -4.18
N ILE A 137 -10.92 -18.97 -3.17
CA ILE A 137 -10.67 -19.29 -1.77
C ILE A 137 -11.79 -20.16 -1.16
N ILE A 138 -13.06 -19.84 -1.45
CA ILE A 138 -14.25 -20.48 -0.86
C ILE A 138 -15.35 -20.80 -1.91
N PRO A 139 -15.04 -21.60 -2.95
CA PRO A 139 -15.96 -21.87 -4.06
C PRO A 139 -17.31 -22.48 -3.65
N SER A 140 -17.34 -23.25 -2.56
CA SER A 140 -18.53 -23.99 -2.09
C SER A 140 -19.26 -23.31 -0.93
N ASP A 141 -18.88 -22.08 -0.55
CA ASP A 141 -19.55 -21.37 0.55
C ASP A 141 -20.93 -20.84 0.12
N ASN A 142 -21.95 -21.10 0.95
CA ASN A 142 -23.32 -20.67 0.68
C ASN A 142 -23.46 -19.15 0.56
N ASN A 143 -22.71 -18.37 1.34
CA ASN A 143 -22.79 -16.91 1.31
C ASN A 143 -22.23 -16.37 -0.01
N LEU A 144 -21.16 -16.97 -0.54
CA LEU A 144 -20.63 -16.62 -1.86
C LEU A 144 -21.65 -16.92 -2.96
N ILE A 145 -22.24 -18.12 -2.95
CA ILE A 145 -23.24 -18.54 -3.97
C ILE A 145 -24.43 -17.58 -3.96
N VAL A 146 -24.94 -17.25 -2.78
CA VAL A 146 -26.05 -16.28 -2.62
C VAL A 146 -25.62 -14.89 -3.09
N ALA A 147 -24.42 -14.43 -2.71
CA ALA A 147 -23.91 -13.12 -3.10
C ALA A 147 -23.78 -13.01 -4.62
N LYS A 148 -23.17 -13.98 -5.29
CA LYS A 148 -23.06 -14.02 -6.77
C LYS A 148 -24.43 -13.89 -7.43
N LYS A 149 -25.38 -14.74 -7.03
CA LYS A 149 -26.75 -14.73 -7.56
C LYS A 149 -27.48 -13.41 -7.34
N LYS A 150 -27.22 -12.71 -6.23
CA LYS A 150 -27.90 -11.45 -5.89
C LYS A 150 -27.22 -10.21 -6.50
N LEU A 151 -25.90 -10.24 -6.66
CA LEU A 151 -25.11 -9.10 -7.14
C LEU A 151 -24.94 -9.12 -8.66
N ARG A 152 -25.04 -10.31 -9.28
CA ARG A 152 -25.01 -10.55 -10.72
C ARG A 152 -26.14 -11.55 -11.07
N PRO A 153 -27.41 -11.08 -11.04
CA PRO A 153 -28.56 -11.91 -11.38
C PRO A 153 -28.66 -12.28 -12.86
#